data_AF-A0A2D7WJA1-F1
#
_entry.id   AF-A0A2D7WJA1-F1
#
_cell.length_a   1.000
_cell.length_b   1.000
_cell.length_c   1.000
_cell.angle_alpha   90.00
_cell.angle_beta   90.00
_cell.angle_gamma   90.00
#
_symmetry.space_group_name_H-M   'P 1'
#
loop_
_entity.id
_entity.type
_entity.pdbx_description
1 polymer ?
#
loop_
_entity_poly.entity_id
_entity_poly.type
_entity_poly.pdbx_seq_one_letter_code
_entity_poly.pdbx_strand_id
1 'polypeptide(L)'
;MPVYNVATRRPLSYETRKKTADAITDIHCAMTGAPAEFVNVIFMEGHRIKGGHDVGVVCNVRSGGNRNAELTEDLRLRIRDGIAEATQLSTEKVLATLLGFPASWAMEGGEILPEPGEEQAWLERSQSAI
;
A
#
# COMPACT_ATOMS: atom_id res chain seq x y z
N MET A 1 3.25 -8.55 -1.24
CA MET A 1 3.82 -7.39 -1.93
C MET A 1 2.69 -6.44 -2.32
N PRO A 2 2.28 -5.53 -1.44
CA PRO A 2 1.30 -4.52 -1.79
C PRO A 2 1.90 -3.45 -2.72
N VAL A 3 1.06 -2.90 -3.59
CA VAL A 3 1.40 -1.72 -4.41
C VAL A 3 0.45 -0.58 -4.05
N TYR A 4 0.98 0.42 -3.35
CA TYR A 4 0.28 1.64 -3.00
C TYR A 4 0.47 2.68 -4.09
N ASN A 5 -0.63 3.03 -4.76
CA ASN A 5 -0.68 4.11 -5.73
C ASN A 5 -1.13 5.39 -5.04
N VAL A 6 -0.21 6.34 -4.86
CA VAL A 6 -0.46 7.63 -4.21
C VAL A 6 -0.58 8.71 -5.28
N ALA A 7 -1.80 9.22 -5.49
CA ALA A 7 -2.06 10.37 -6.34
C ALA A 7 -2.04 11.65 -5.51
N THR A 8 -1.41 12.70 -6.03
CA THR A 8 -1.38 14.03 -5.39
C THR A 8 -1.85 15.11 -6.36
N ARG A 9 -2.64 16.06 -5.86
CA ARG A 9 -3.17 17.16 -6.68
C ARG A 9 -2.10 18.18 -7.08
N ARG A 10 -1.05 18.28 -6.26
CA ARG A 10 0.12 19.12 -6.49
C ARG A 10 1.38 18.29 -6.22
N PRO A 11 2.51 18.57 -6.89
CA PRO A 11 3.78 17.91 -6.59
C PRO A 11 4.13 18.03 -5.10
N LEU A 12 4.67 16.96 -4.54
CA LEU A 12 5.19 16.93 -3.17
C LEU A 12 6.72 17.06 -3.22
N SER A 13 7.31 17.60 -2.15
CA SER A 13 8.76 17.57 -2.00
C SER A 13 9.25 16.12 -1.91
N TYR A 14 10.50 15.87 -2.30
CA TYR A 14 11.11 14.55 -2.14
C TYR A 14 11.05 14.07 -0.68
N GLU A 15 11.33 14.96 0.28
CA GLU A 15 11.28 14.64 1.71
C GLU A 15 9.88 14.22 2.16
N THR A 16 8.84 14.95 1.72
CA THR A 16 7.45 14.59 2.01
C THR A 16 7.08 13.25 1.39
N ARG A 17 7.45 12.99 0.12
CA ARG A 17 7.21 11.70 -0.52
C ARG A 17 7.89 10.56 0.23
N LYS A 18 9.14 10.75 0.64
CA LYS A 18 9.89 9.77 1.44
C LYS A 18 9.19 9.49 2.76
N LYS A 19 8.84 10.53 3.54
CA LYS A 19 8.09 10.38 4.81
C LYS A 19 6.78 9.64 4.62
N THR A 20 6.04 9.96 3.56
CA THR A 20 4.78 9.28 3.22
C THR A 20 5.00 7.81 2.88
N ALA A 21 6.04 7.47 2.11
CA ALA A 21 6.36 6.08 1.77
C ALA A 21 6.82 5.28 2.99
N ASP A 22 7.66 5.88 3.84
CA ASP A 22 8.12 5.28 5.10
C ASP A 22 6.91 4.99 6.00
N ALA A 23 6.01 5.97 6.21
CA ALA A 23 4.80 5.79 7.01
C ALA A 23 3.87 4.69 6.48
N ILE A 24 3.63 4.64 5.15
CA ILE A 24 2.82 3.57 4.53
C ILE A 24 3.46 2.20 4.78
N THR A 25 4.77 2.09 4.61
CA THR A 25 5.54 0.85 4.79
C THR A 25 5.46 0.38 6.24
N ASP A 26 5.78 1.25 7.19
CA ASP A 26 5.77 0.92 8.62
C ASP A 26 4.39 0.47 9.09
N ILE A 27 3.33 1.18 8.69
CA ILE A 27 1.95 0.84 9.05
C ILE A 27 1.55 -0.50 8.43
N HIS A 28 1.86 -0.74 7.15
CA HIS A 28 1.53 -2.00 6.48
C HIS A 28 2.25 -3.18 7.16
N CYS A 29 3.56 -3.05 7.40
CA CYS A 29 4.36 -4.08 8.05
C CYS A 29 3.86 -4.37 9.46
N ALA A 30 3.61 -3.34 10.27
CA ALA A 30 3.12 -3.48 11.65
C ALA A 30 1.77 -4.20 11.72
N MET A 31 0.88 -3.98 10.75
CA MET A 31 -0.45 -4.61 10.76
C MET A 31 -0.48 -6.00 10.13
N THR A 32 0.35 -6.26 9.12
CA THR A 32 0.25 -7.49 8.30
C THR A 32 1.37 -8.50 8.53
N GLY A 33 2.44 -8.10 9.21
CA GLY A 33 3.68 -8.86 9.35
C GLY A 33 4.47 -9.02 8.06
N ALA A 34 4.07 -8.36 6.97
CA ALA A 34 4.78 -8.44 5.70
C ALA A 34 6.17 -7.77 5.80
N PRO A 35 7.22 -8.35 5.19
CA PRO A 35 8.52 -7.69 5.05
C PRO A 35 8.43 -6.33 4.33
N ALA A 36 9.24 -5.36 4.77
CA ALA A 36 9.23 -4.00 4.20
C ALA A 36 9.66 -3.96 2.73
N GLU A 37 10.58 -4.83 2.31
CA GLU A 37 11.05 -4.98 0.93
C GLU A 37 9.94 -5.34 -0.07
N PHE A 38 8.80 -5.83 0.42
CA PHE A 38 7.65 -6.15 -0.41
C PHE A 38 6.67 -4.98 -0.59
N VAL A 39 6.85 -3.88 0.14
CA VAL A 39 5.93 -2.74 0.06
C VAL A 39 6.40 -1.77 -1.02
N ASN A 40 5.60 -1.66 -2.08
CA ASN A 40 5.85 -0.72 -3.16
C ASN A 40 4.97 0.52 -3.01
N VAL A 41 5.56 1.72 -3.05
CA VAL A 41 4.83 3.00 -2.99
C VAL A 41 5.18 3.83 -4.22
N ILE A 42 4.17 4.14 -5.03
CA ILE A 42 4.32 4.85 -6.30
C ILE A 42 3.58 6.18 -6.22
N PHE A 43 4.23 7.27 -6.61
CA PHE A 43 3.63 8.60 -6.62
C PHE A 43 3.24 9.05 -8.03
N MET A 44 2.00 9.52 -8.17
CA MET A 44 1.47 10.18 -9.36
C MET A 44 1.12 11.63 -9.02
N GLU A 45 1.88 12.59 -9.53
CA GLU A 45 1.74 13.99 -9.16
C GLU A 45 0.92 14.79 -10.18
N GLY A 46 0.26 15.86 -9.74
CA GLY A 46 -0.53 16.74 -10.62
C GLY A 46 -1.85 16.12 -11.11
N HIS A 47 -2.37 15.11 -10.41
CA HIS A 47 -3.58 14.39 -10.80
C HIS A 47 -4.83 14.94 -10.09
N ARG A 48 -5.96 14.98 -10.80
CA ARG A 48 -7.23 15.38 -10.18
C ARG A 48 -7.75 14.26 -9.29
N ILE A 49 -8.07 14.61 -8.04
CA ILE A 49 -8.69 13.71 -7.07
C ILE A 49 -10.14 14.17 -6.83
N LYS A 50 -11.08 13.22 -6.88
CA LYS A 50 -12.51 13.52 -6.68
C LYS A 50 -12.79 13.92 -5.23
N GLY A 51 -13.86 14.65 -4.99
CA GLY A 51 -14.33 14.97 -3.63
C GLY A 51 -13.56 16.07 -2.90
N GLY A 52 -12.67 16.81 -3.58
CA GLY A 52 -11.94 17.93 -2.96
C GLY A 52 -10.75 17.51 -2.08
N HIS A 53 -10.30 16.26 -2.22
CA HIS A 53 -9.10 15.73 -1.57
C HIS A 53 -7.82 16.22 -2.28
N ASP A 54 -6.75 16.33 -1.53
CA ASP A 54 -5.43 16.76 -2.02
C ASP A 54 -4.49 15.58 -2.25
N VAL A 55 -4.70 14.48 -1.52
CA VAL A 55 -3.98 13.21 -1.68
C VAL A 55 -4.97 12.05 -1.72
N GLY A 56 -4.71 11.07 -2.57
CA GLY A 56 -5.51 9.86 -2.72
C GLY A 56 -4.60 8.65 -2.77
N VAL A 57 -4.95 7.60 -2.04
CA VAL A 57 -4.21 6.34 -2.03
C VAL A 57 -5.12 5.17 -2.36
N VAL A 58 -4.66 4.32 -3.28
CA VAL A 58 -5.32 3.06 -3.63
C VAL A 58 -4.33 1.92 -3.46
N CYS A 59 -4.76 0.85 -2.79
CA CYS A 59 -3.98 -0.38 -2.67
C CYS A 59 -4.92 -1.59 -2.62
N ASN A 60 -4.48 -2.67 -3.26
CA ASN A 60 -5.09 -3.98 -3.09
C ASN A 60 -4.33 -4.75 -2.00
N VAL A 61 -5.05 -5.24 -1.00
CA VAL A 61 -4.49 -6.01 0.12
C VAL A 61 -4.81 -7.48 -0.14
N ARG A 62 -3.78 -8.33 -0.18
CA ARG A 62 -3.99 -9.77 -0.36
C ARG A 62 -4.75 -10.33 0.86
N SER A 63 -5.94 -10.84 0.63
CA SER A 63 -6.79 -11.52 1.61
C SER A 63 -6.23 -12.91 1.93
N GLY A 64 -6.53 -13.43 3.11
CA GLY A 64 -6.07 -14.74 3.58
C GLY A 64 -5.27 -14.66 4.87
N GLY A 65 -5.17 -15.78 5.60
CA GLY A 65 -4.54 -15.81 6.93
C GLY A 65 -5.22 -14.87 7.93
N ASN A 66 -4.46 -13.92 8.48
CA ASN A 66 -4.96 -12.90 9.41
C ASN A 66 -5.60 -11.68 8.71
N ARG A 67 -5.54 -11.59 7.37
CA ARG A 67 -5.97 -10.41 6.61
C ARG A 67 -7.45 -10.54 6.22
N ASN A 68 -8.31 -10.25 7.19
CA ASN A 68 -9.77 -10.21 7.00
C ASN A 68 -10.26 -8.78 6.66
N ALA A 69 -11.58 -8.62 6.50
CA ALA A 69 -12.18 -7.33 6.16
C ALA A 69 -11.95 -6.27 7.25
N GLU A 70 -12.00 -6.64 8.52
CA GLU A 70 -11.75 -5.75 9.65
C GLU A 70 -10.31 -5.22 9.64
N LEU A 71 -9.31 -6.10 9.48
CA LEU A 71 -7.91 -5.70 9.36
C LEU A 71 -7.69 -4.79 8.16
N THR A 72 -8.35 -5.06 7.04
CA THR A 72 -8.25 -4.23 5.82
C THR A 72 -8.81 -2.83 6.06
N GLU A 73 -9.91 -2.70 6.79
CA GLU A 73 -10.51 -1.42 7.13
C GLU A 73 -9.66 -0.64 8.15
N ASP A 74 -9.14 -1.31 9.18
CA ASP A 74 -8.22 -0.69 10.15
C ASP A 74 -6.94 -0.20 9.45
N LEU A 75 -6.39 -1.01 8.54
CA LEU A 75 -5.25 -0.64 7.73
C LEU A 75 -5.56 0.58 6.85
N ARG A 76 -6.75 0.63 6.25
CA ARG A 76 -7.20 1.78 5.44
C ARG A 76 -7.23 3.07 6.25
N LEU A 77 -7.75 3.02 7.47
CA LEU A 77 -7.82 4.17 8.37
C LEU A 77 -6.43 4.62 8.82
N ARG A 78 -5.57 3.70 9.26
CA ARG A 78 -4.20 4.04 9.69
C ARG A 78 -3.37 4.61 8.55
N ILE A 79 -3.47 4.04 7.35
CA ILE A 79 -2.78 4.57 6.16
C ILE A 79 -3.25 5.98 5.85
N ARG A 80 -4.56 6.27 5.91
CA ARG A 80 -5.08 7.63 5.71
C ARG A 80 -4.44 8.60 6.72
N ASP A 81 -4.42 8.22 7.99
CA ASP A 81 -3.95 9.08 9.07
C ASP A 81 -2.42 9.30 8.98
N GLY A 82 -1.65 8.25 8.67
CA GLY A 82 -0.20 8.35 8.46
C GLY A 82 0.17 9.21 7.25
N ILE A 83 -0.59 9.15 6.16
CA ILE A 83 -0.40 10.04 5.01
C ILE A 83 -0.73 11.49 5.40
N ALA A 84 -1.82 11.71 6.13
CA ALA A 84 -2.21 13.05 6.59
C ALA A 84 -1.10 13.69 7.44
N GLU A 85 -0.55 12.93 8.39
CA GLU A 85 0.58 13.36 9.22
C GLU A 85 1.84 13.66 8.39
N ALA A 86 2.25 12.73 7.53
CA ALA A 86 3.46 12.89 6.71
C ALA A 86 3.39 14.08 5.74
N THR A 87 2.19 14.39 5.26
CA THR A 87 1.93 15.50 4.31
C THR A 87 1.51 16.81 4.99
N GLN A 88 1.35 16.81 6.32
CA GLN A 88 0.80 17.91 7.10
C GLN A 88 -0.56 18.41 6.57
N LEU A 89 -1.36 17.47 6.04
CA LEU A 89 -2.72 17.71 5.62
C LEU A 89 -3.67 17.25 6.72
N SER A 90 -4.88 17.81 6.71
CA SER A 90 -5.94 17.27 7.54
C SER A 90 -6.49 15.98 6.94
N THR A 91 -7.01 15.08 7.79
CA THR A 91 -7.44 13.73 7.36
C THR A 91 -8.56 13.76 6.33
N GLU A 92 -9.43 14.78 6.33
CA GLU A 92 -10.47 14.97 5.31
C GLU A 92 -9.92 15.35 3.94
N LYS A 93 -8.64 15.70 3.83
CA LYS A 93 -7.93 15.94 2.56
C LYS A 93 -7.29 14.69 1.99
N VAL A 94 -7.36 13.56 2.71
CA VAL A 94 -6.77 12.28 2.29
C VAL A 94 -7.86 11.27 2.01
N LEU A 95 -7.95 10.85 0.75
CA LEU A 95 -8.81 9.74 0.34
C LEU A 95 -8.03 8.43 0.40
N ALA A 96 -8.52 7.43 1.12
CA ALA A 96 -7.90 6.10 1.18
C ALA A 96 -8.90 5.01 0.76
N THR A 97 -8.52 4.20 -0.22
CA THR A 97 -9.29 3.06 -0.72
C THR A 97 -8.40 1.82 -0.71
N LEU A 98 -8.68 0.91 0.22
CA LEU A 98 -8.05 -0.40 0.29
C LEU A 98 -9.09 -1.47 0.03
N LEU A 99 -8.72 -2.48 -0.77
CA LEU A 99 -9.60 -3.58 -1.14
C LEU A 99 -8.90 -4.92 -0.95
N GLY A 100 -9.58 -5.83 -0.26
CA GLY A 100 -9.13 -7.22 -0.14
C GLY A 100 -9.26 -7.97 -1.47
N PHE A 101 -8.27 -8.79 -1.84
CA PHE A 101 -8.36 -9.66 -3.03
C PHE A 101 -7.66 -11.02 -2.81
N PRO A 102 -8.11 -12.12 -3.46
CA PRO A 102 -7.43 -13.41 -3.39
C PRO A 102 -6.03 -13.38 -3.99
N ALA A 103 -5.05 -14.05 -3.36
CA ALA A 103 -3.67 -14.12 -3.84
C ALA A 103 -3.55 -14.46 -5.33
N SER A 104 -4.35 -15.43 -5.77
CA SER A 104 -4.40 -15.95 -7.13
C SER A 104 -4.78 -14.93 -8.23
N TRP A 105 -5.24 -13.73 -7.88
CA TRP A 105 -5.62 -12.69 -8.85
C TRP A 105 -4.49 -11.71 -9.17
N ALA A 106 -3.35 -11.80 -8.48
CA ALA A 106 -2.21 -10.94 -8.74
C ALA A 106 -0.96 -11.75 -9.09
N MET A 107 -0.07 -11.10 -9.82
CA MET A 107 1.21 -11.65 -10.26
C MET A 107 2.28 -10.59 -10.04
N GLU A 108 3.45 -11.02 -9.60
CA GLU A 108 4.64 -10.19 -9.45
C GLU A 108 5.86 -10.99 -9.90
N GLY A 109 6.83 -10.36 -10.57
CA GLY A 109 7.99 -11.07 -11.11
C GLY A 109 7.64 -12.18 -12.12
N GLY A 110 6.44 -12.16 -12.71
CA GLY A 110 5.96 -13.20 -13.64
C GLY A 110 5.32 -14.42 -12.96
N GLU A 111 5.23 -14.46 -11.62
CA GLU A 111 4.58 -15.55 -10.89
C GLU A 111 3.35 -15.09 -10.10
N ILE A 112 2.33 -15.96 -10.06
CA ILE A 112 1.13 -15.73 -9.25
C ILE A 112 1.54 -15.61 -7.78
N LEU A 113 0.97 -14.63 -7.07
CA LEU A 113 1.29 -14.42 -5.67
C LEU A 113 0.88 -15.63 -4.81
N PRO A 114 1.69 -15.99 -3.80
CA PRO A 114 1.36 -17.08 -2.89
C PRO A 114 0.33 -16.60 -1.86
N GLU A 115 -0.26 -17.52 -1.11
CA GLU A 115 -1.10 -17.15 0.03
C GLU A 115 -0.26 -16.43 1.11
N PRO A 116 -0.85 -15.57 1.97
CA PRO A 116 -0.12 -14.94 3.07
C PRO A 116 0.58 -15.97 3.98
N GLY A 117 1.90 -15.84 4.17
CA GLY A 117 2.73 -16.75 4.97
C GLY A 117 3.58 -17.72 4.13
N GLU A 118 3.34 -17.81 2.82
CA GLU A 118 4.06 -18.70 1.90
C GLU A 118 5.14 -17.96 1.07
N GLU A 119 5.50 -16.74 1.46
CA GLU A 119 6.38 -15.85 0.69
C GLU A 119 7.80 -16.41 0.50
N GLN A 120 8.35 -17.10 1.50
CA GLN A 120 9.70 -17.67 1.43
C GLN A 120 9.83 -18.70 0.31
N ALA A 121 8.91 -19.68 0.28
CA ALA A 121 8.91 -20.73 -0.73
C ALA A 121 8.61 -20.17 -2.13
N TRP A 122 7.83 -19.10 -2.21
CA TRP A 122 7.58 -18.39 -3.47
C TRP A 122 8.85 -17.69 -3.98
N LEU A 123 9.54 -16.92 -3.13
CA LEU A 123 10.78 -16.22 -3.50
C LEU A 123 11.86 -17.19 -4.03
N GLU A 124 12.05 -18.33 -3.37
CA GLU A 124 13.03 -19.35 -3.79
C GLU A 124 12.75 -19.88 -5.20
N ARG A 125 11.47 -20.03 -5.57
CA ARG A 125 11.08 -20.44 -6.93
C ARG A 125 11.23 -19.30 -7.93
N SER A 126 10.72 -18.11 -7.61
CA SER A 126 10.72 -16.98 -8.56
C SER A 126 12.12 -16.47 -8.88
N GLN A 127 13.07 -16.56 -7.94
CA GLN A 127 14.48 -16.18 -8.18
C GLN A 127 15.25 -17.22 -9.01
N SER A 128 14.79 -18.47 -9.04
CA SER A 128 15.41 -19.54 -9.84
C SER A 128 15.02 -19.48 -11.33
N ALA A 129 14.08 -18.61 -11.70
CA ALA A 129 13.53 -18.48 -13.05
C ALA A 129 14.16 -17.33 -13.88
N ILE A 130 15.18 -16.64 -13.33
CA ILE A 130 15.94 -15.55 -13.97
C ILE A 130 17.37 -16.03 -14.23
#